data_AF-A0A2V9X5G3-F1
#
_entry.id   AF-A0A2V9X5G3-F1
#
_cell.length_a   1.000
_cell.length_b   1.000
_cell.length_c   1.000
_cell.angle_alpha   90.00
_cell.angle_beta   90.00
_cell.angle_gamma   90.00
#
_symmetry.space_group_name_H-M   'P 1'
#
loop_
_entity.id
_entity.type
_entity.pdbx_description
1 polymer ?
#
loop_
_entity_poly.entity_id
_entity_poly.type
_entity_poly.pdbx_seq_one_letter_code
_entity_poly.pdbx_strand_id
1 'polypeptide(L)'
;MLPAMEQMRKAVSGYLACQPVGYHTPVDKPDFTSLPEFPYGLDPLQVTRGDMGDYAVAARDMGINYIGACCGAVAIHIREMARALGKFSEDTRLWKKGGEKPMSAYEYYGHHIERANK
;
A
#
# COMPACT_ATOMS: atom_id res chain seq x y z
N MET A 1 -12.07 5.02 -0.57
CA MET A 1 -12.68 3.68 -0.50
C MET A 1 -13.08 3.27 0.92
N LEU A 2 -12.19 3.32 1.92
CA LEU A 2 -12.49 2.84 3.28
C LEU A 2 -13.78 3.40 3.92
N PRO A 3 -14.13 4.69 3.81
CA PRO A 3 -15.39 5.19 4.37
C PRO A 3 -16.64 4.53 3.77
N ALA A 4 -16.64 4.24 2.46
CA ALA A 4 -17.73 3.53 1.81
C ALA A 4 -17.81 2.07 2.29
N MET A 5 -16.66 1.41 2.46
CA MET A 5 -16.61 0.05 3.00
C MET A 5 -17.12 -0.03 4.44
N GLU A 6 -16.88 0.98 5.26
CA GLU A 6 -17.40 1.03 6.64
C GLU A 6 -18.94 1.09 6.64
N GLN A 7 -19.52 1.91 5.77
CA GLN A 7 -20.97 1.98 5.60
C GLN A 7 -21.53 0.64 5.13
N MET A 8 -20.90 0.00 4.13
CA MET A 8 -21.29 -1.32 3.64
C MET A 8 -21.18 -2.37 4.74
N ARG A 9 -20.11 -2.36 5.53
CA ARG A 9 -19.89 -3.31 6.61
C ARG A 9 -20.95 -3.21 7.70
N LYS A 10 -21.42 -2.00 8.02
CA LYS A 10 -22.54 -1.76 8.95
C LYS A 10 -23.89 -2.20 8.39
N ALA A 11 -24.06 -2.15 7.06
CA ALA A 11 -25.33 -2.43 6.40
C ALA A 11 -25.58 -3.93 6.14
N VAL A 12 -24.54 -4.76 6.01
CA VAL A 12 -24.68 -6.19 5.67
C VAL A 12 -23.87 -7.07 6.61
N SER A 13 -24.26 -8.33 6.78
CA SER A 13 -23.50 -9.36 7.53
C SER A 13 -22.69 -10.31 6.66
N GLY A 14 -22.89 -10.28 5.34
CA GLY A 14 -22.21 -11.16 4.38
C GLY A 14 -20.72 -10.84 4.18
N TYR A 15 -20.06 -11.64 3.35
CA TYR A 15 -18.67 -11.39 2.98
C TYR A 15 -18.54 -10.15 2.10
N LEU A 16 -17.55 -9.30 2.40
CA LEU A 16 -17.26 -8.09 1.63
C LEU A 16 -15.87 -8.16 1.00
N ALA A 17 -15.79 -7.64 -0.22
CA ALA A 17 -14.54 -7.42 -0.94
C ALA A 17 -14.25 -5.92 -1.04
N CYS A 18 -12.98 -5.55 -0.94
CA CYS A 18 -12.51 -4.18 -1.16
C CYS A 18 -11.33 -4.22 -2.13
N GLN A 19 -11.44 -3.51 -3.26
CA GLN A 19 -10.41 -3.46 -4.31
C GLN A 19 -10.28 -2.02 -4.84
N PRO A 20 -9.64 -1.10 -4.09
CA PRO A 20 -9.46 0.28 -4.53
C PRO A 20 -8.50 0.35 -5.73
N VAL A 21 -8.57 1.48 -6.45
CA VAL A 21 -7.56 1.85 -7.44
C VAL A 21 -6.25 2.21 -6.75
N GLY A 22 -5.13 2.00 -7.43
CA GLY A 22 -3.79 2.35 -6.98
C GLY A 22 -3.41 3.80 -7.27
N TYR A 23 -4.38 4.72 -7.25
CA TYR A 23 -4.17 6.15 -7.49
C TYR A 23 -4.81 6.98 -6.37
N HIS A 24 -4.17 8.07 -5.98
CA HIS A 24 -4.77 9.09 -5.14
C HIS A 24 -5.89 9.80 -5.91
N THR A 25 -7.08 9.86 -5.31
CA THR A 25 -8.23 10.60 -5.85
C THR A 25 -8.73 11.62 -4.82
N PRO A 26 -9.14 12.83 -5.23
CA PRO A 26 -9.77 13.80 -4.34
C PRO A 26 -11.05 13.24 -3.71
N VAL A 27 -11.37 13.67 -2.49
CA VAL A 27 -12.57 13.20 -1.76
C VAL A 27 -13.87 13.52 -2.51
N ASP A 28 -13.92 14.66 -3.18
CA ASP A 28 -15.06 15.12 -3.99
C ASP A 28 -15.11 14.49 -5.39
N LYS A 29 -14.00 13.90 -5.87
CA LYS A 29 -13.88 13.21 -7.17
C LYS A 29 -13.21 11.85 -7.00
N PRO A 30 -13.90 10.88 -6.37
CA PRO A 30 -13.30 9.59 -6.03
C PRO A 30 -13.03 8.70 -7.26
N ASP A 31 -13.64 9.01 -8.40
CA ASP A 31 -13.47 8.30 -9.66
C ASP A 31 -12.26 8.85 -10.43
N PHE A 32 -11.20 8.05 -10.51
CA PHE A 32 -9.95 8.39 -11.20
C PHE A 32 -10.14 8.63 -12.71
N THR A 33 -11.19 8.08 -13.33
CA THR A 33 -11.46 8.27 -14.76
C THR A 33 -12.02 9.65 -15.09
N SER A 34 -12.49 10.38 -14.07
CA SER A 34 -12.98 11.75 -14.17
C SER A 34 -11.87 12.81 -14.06
N LEU A 35 -10.63 12.39 -13.76
CA LEU A 35 -9.49 13.27 -13.55
C LEU A 35 -8.89 13.73 -14.88
N PRO A 36 -8.34 14.97 -14.97
CA PRO A 36 -7.69 15.46 -16.19
C PRO A 36 -6.46 14.63 -16.58
N GLU A 37 -5.86 13.91 -15.64
CA GLU A 37 -4.74 13.00 -15.85
C GLU A 37 -5.14 11.73 -16.62
N PHE A 38 -6.41 11.35 -16.63
CA PHE A 38 -6.84 10.10 -17.28
C PHE A 38 -6.80 10.23 -18.82
N PRO A 39 -6.29 9.22 -19.57
CA PRO A 39 -5.72 7.95 -19.09
C PRO A 39 -4.18 7.95 -18.96
N TYR A 40 -3.47 8.96 -19.46
CA TYR A 40 -2.02 8.89 -19.70
C TYR A 40 -1.13 9.61 -18.67
N GLY A 41 -1.69 10.46 -17.82
CA GLY A 41 -0.97 11.26 -16.83
C GLY A 41 -1.10 10.74 -15.39
N LEU A 42 -1.46 9.46 -15.21
CA LEU A 42 -1.78 8.91 -13.88
C LEU A 42 -0.54 8.52 -13.05
N ASP A 43 0.64 8.41 -13.65
CA ASP A 43 1.88 8.00 -12.96
C ASP A 43 2.18 8.80 -11.68
N PRO A 44 2.05 10.15 -11.66
CA PRO A 44 2.30 10.94 -10.46
C PRO A 44 1.26 10.72 -9.35
N LEU A 45 0.10 10.14 -9.67
CA LEU A 45 -0.97 9.87 -8.72
C LEU A 45 -0.85 8.48 -8.10
N GLN A 46 0.07 7.63 -8.55
CA GLN A 46 0.18 6.27 -8.05
C GLN A 46 0.49 6.26 -6.55
N VAL A 47 -0.32 5.50 -5.80
CA VAL A 47 -0.13 5.34 -4.35
C VAL A 47 1.18 4.62 -4.05
N THR A 48 1.75 4.87 -2.89
CA THR A 48 2.94 4.14 -2.46
C THR A 48 2.57 2.73 -2.02
N ARG A 49 3.58 1.83 -1.95
CA ARG A 49 3.40 0.52 -1.33
C ARG A 49 2.98 0.64 0.15
N GLY A 50 3.46 1.66 0.85
CA GLY A 50 3.14 1.91 2.26
C GLY A 50 1.66 2.20 2.44
N ASP A 51 1.11 3.08 1.61
CA ASP A 51 -0.32 3.41 1.61
C ASP A 51 -1.18 2.16 1.41
N MET A 52 -0.77 1.26 0.51
CA MET A 52 -1.49 0.00 0.27
C MET A 52 -1.36 -0.98 1.45
N GLY A 53 -0.22 -1.00 2.15
CA GLY A 53 -0.04 -1.76 3.38
C GLY A 53 -0.97 -1.28 4.50
N ASP A 54 -1.01 0.03 4.74
CA ASP A 54 -1.87 0.66 5.74
C ASP A 54 -3.36 0.45 5.42
N TYR A 55 -3.73 0.60 4.15
CA TYR A 55 -5.06 0.26 3.65
C TYR A 55 -5.44 -1.19 3.98
N ALA A 56 -4.55 -2.15 3.73
CA ALA A 56 -4.85 -3.57 3.94
C ALA A 56 -5.10 -3.88 5.43
N VAL A 57 -4.28 -3.29 6.32
CA VAL A 57 -4.48 -3.41 7.77
C VAL A 57 -5.82 -2.82 8.19
N ALA A 58 -6.13 -1.60 7.75
CA ALA A 58 -7.39 -0.94 8.06
C ALA A 58 -8.60 -1.74 7.53
N ALA A 59 -8.52 -2.30 6.32
CA ALA A 59 -9.57 -3.12 5.74
C ALA A 59 -9.77 -4.44 6.53
N ARG A 60 -8.69 -5.09 6.98
CA ARG A 60 -8.77 -6.27 7.85
C ARG A 60 -9.46 -5.94 9.16
N ASP A 61 -9.04 -4.86 9.81
CA ASP A 61 -9.57 -4.47 11.13
C ASP A 61 -11.04 -4.04 11.05
N MET A 62 -11.48 -3.54 9.90
CA MET A 62 -12.88 -3.28 9.58
C MET A 62 -13.71 -4.56 9.34
N GLY A 63 -13.09 -5.73 9.18
CA GLY A 63 -13.78 -6.99 8.90
C GLY A 63 -14.08 -7.22 7.42
N ILE A 64 -13.25 -6.67 6.52
CA ILE A 64 -13.29 -7.01 5.08
C ILE A 64 -12.64 -8.38 4.86
N ASN A 65 -13.31 -9.21 4.05
CA ASN A 65 -12.97 -10.63 3.91
C ASN A 65 -12.07 -10.89 2.71
N TYR A 66 -12.23 -10.10 1.65
CA TYR A 66 -11.41 -10.16 0.45
C TYR A 66 -10.77 -8.79 0.21
N ILE A 67 -9.47 -8.68 0.47
CA ILE A 67 -8.71 -7.42 0.38
C ILE A 67 -7.80 -7.52 -0.83
N GLY A 68 -8.03 -6.66 -1.82
CA GLY A 68 -7.27 -6.64 -3.06
C GLY A 68 -7.07 -5.22 -3.56
N ALA A 69 -6.82 -5.09 -4.85
CA ALA A 69 -6.67 -3.81 -5.52
C ALA A 69 -7.15 -3.92 -6.98
N CYS A 70 -7.24 -2.78 -7.65
CA CYS A 70 -7.73 -2.64 -9.02
C CYS A 70 -6.73 -1.84 -9.88
N CYS A 71 -7.21 -1.07 -10.87
CA CYS A 71 -6.41 -0.28 -11.79
C CYS A 71 -5.32 0.54 -11.09
N GLY A 72 -4.11 0.56 -11.65
CA GLY A 72 -2.96 1.27 -11.09
C GLY A 72 -2.21 0.53 -9.99
N ALA A 73 -2.78 -0.55 -9.43
CA ALA A 73 -2.04 -1.40 -8.52
C ALA A 73 -1.03 -2.29 -9.26
N VAL A 74 0.18 -2.36 -8.73
CA VAL A 74 1.26 -3.20 -9.27
C VAL A 74 1.67 -4.28 -8.27
N ALA A 75 2.49 -5.23 -8.70
CA ALA A 75 2.88 -6.39 -7.89
C ALA A 75 3.45 -6.02 -6.51
N ILE A 76 4.19 -4.90 -6.42
CA ILE A 76 4.77 -4.45 -5.14
C ILE A 76 3.70 -4.00 -4.14
N HIS A 77 2.55 -3.48 -4.60
CA HIS A 77 1.43 -3.11 -3.72
C HIS A 77 0.83 -4.36 -3.08
N ILE A 78 0.52 -5.37 -3.90
CA ILE A 78 -0.04 -6.64 -3.42
C ILE A 78 0.92 -7.34 -2.46
N ARG A 79 2.23 -7.32 -2.77
CA ARG A 79 3.26 -7.90 -1.90
C ARG A 79 3.32 -7.19 -0.55
N GLU A 80 3.26 -5.86 -0.54
CA GLU A 80 3.30 -5.07 0.69
C GLU A 80 2.04 -5.24 1.54
N MET A 81 0.86 -5.27 0.91
CA MET A 81 -0.40 -5.63 1.58
C MET A 81 -0.30 -6.99 2.26
N ALA A 82 0.21 -7.99 1.56
CA ALA A 82 0.38 -9.34 2.09
C ALA A 82 1.40 -9.39 3.25
N ARG A 83 2.50 -8.61 3.17
CA ARG A 83 3.45 -8.43 4.28
C ARG A 83 2.75 -7.83 5.49
N ALA A 84 2.04 -6.71 5.32
CA ALA A 84 1.33 -6.01 6.40
C ALA A 84 0.24 -6.87 7.05
N LEU A 85 -0.37 -7.78 6.27
CA LEU A 85 -1.34 -8.77 6.75
C LEU A 85 -0.72 -10.05 7.36
N GLY A 86 0.62 -10.12 7.49
CA GLY A 86 1.31 -11.26 8.08
C GLY A 86 1.23 -12.54 7.24
N LYS A 87 1.02 -12.44 5.92
CA LYS A 87 0.95 -13.60 5.01
C LYS A 87 2.32 -14.14 4.61
N PHE A 88 3.39 -13.43 4.97
CA PHE A 88 4.78 -13.82 4.74
C PHE A 88 5.58 -13.54 6.00
N SER A 89 6.62 -14.33 6.27
CA SER A 89 7.61 -13.97 7.28
C SER A 89 8.37 -12.72 6.85
N GLU A 90 8.92 -11.96 7.81
CA GLU A 90 9.78 -10.78 7.52
C GLU A 90 10.99 -11.14 6.64
N ASP A 91 11.30 -12.44 6.58
CA ASP A 91 12.45 -13.03 5.94
C ASP A 91 12.10 -13.74 4.61
N THR A 92 11.46 -13.00 3.68
CA THR A 92 11.05 -13.52 2.36
C THR A 92 11.80 -12.88 1.18
N ARG A 93 12.96 -12.25 1.44
CA ARG A 93 13.77 -11.59 0.41
C ARG A 93 14.81 -12.55 -0.16
N LEU A 94 14.95 -12.53 -1.50
CA LEU A 94 15.98 -13.27 -2.24
C LEU A 94 17.40 -12.83 -1.89
N TRP A 95 17.59 -11.57 -1.47
CA TRP A 95 18.89 -11.05 -1.06
C TRP A 95 19.03 -11.11 0.45
N LYS A 96 19.89 -12.02 0.92
CA LYS A 96 20.51 -11.97 2.24
C LYS A 96 21.99 -11.71 2.03
N LYS A 97 22.53 -10.63 2.59
CA LYS A 97 23.97 -10.43 2.62
C LYS A 97 24.39 -9.91 3.98
N GLY A 98 25.13 -10.73 4.72
CA GLY A 98 26.19 -10.41 5.71
C GLY A 98 26.00 -9.32 6.78
N GLY A 99 24.87 -8.62 6.84
CA GLY A 99 24.56 -7.62 7.84
C GLY A 99 23.42 -8.11 8.74
N GLU A 100 23.50 -7.77 10.02
CA GLU A 100 22.54 -8.19 11.06
C GLU A 100 21.09 -7.79 10.72
N LYS A 101 20.88 -6.77 9.89
CA LYS A 101 19.57 -6.31 9.44
C LYS A 101 19.60 -5.79 7.99
N PRO A 102 18.45 -5.78 7.31
CA PRO A 102 18.34 -5.17 5.99
C PRO A 102 18.61 -3.67 6.08
N MET A 103 19.47 -3.17 5.19
CA MET A 103 19.88 -1.78 5.17
C MET A 103 20.21 -1.37 3.73
N SER A 104 19.84 -0.16 3.36
CA SER A 104 20.20 0.48 2.09
C SER A 104 21.72 0.65 1.99
N ALA A 105 22.24 0.88 0.78
CA ALA A 105 23.63 1.29 0.61
C ALA A 105 23.94 2.54 1.45
N TYR A 106 22.97 3.45 1.56
CA TYR A 106 23.11 4.67 2.35
C TYR A 106 23.37 4.37 3.85
N GLU A 107 22.59 3.45 4.40
CA GLU A 107 22.74 2.98 5.77
C GLU A 107 24.02 2.15 5.94
N TYR A 108 24.39 1.32 4.95
CA TYR A 108 25.58 0.47 4.96
C TYR A 108 26.88 1.29 5.01
N TYR A 109 26.93 2.39 4.24
CA TYR A 109 28.08 3.29 4.21
C TYR A 109 28.09 4.33 5.33
N GLY A 110 27.13 4.31 6.26
CA GLY A 110 27.17 5.16 7.44
C GLY A 110 27.04 6.67 7.16
N HIS A 111 26.39 7.08 6.06
CA HIS A 111 26.27 8.50 5.68
C HIS A 111 25.50 9.38 6.70
N HIS A 112 24.88 8.78 7.72
CA HIS A 112 24.30 9.49 8.86
C HIS A 112 25.38 10.03 9.83
N ILE A 113 26.56 9.41 9.87
CA ILE A 113 27.67 9.78 10.77
C ILE A 113 28.35 11.07 10.29
N GLU A 114 28.43 11.29 8.98
CA GLU A 114 29.10 12.48 8.41
C GLU A 114 28.34 13.79 8.64
N ARG A 115 27.01 13.74 8.83
CA ARG A 115 26.19 14.95 9.08
C ARG A 115 26.21 15.42 10.54
N ALA A 116 26.66 14.59 11.48
CA ALA A 116 26.72 14.98 12.89
C ALA A 116 27.98 15.79 13.26
N ASN A 117 28.95 15.89 12.34
CA ASN A 117 30.23 16.60 12.53
C ASN A 117 30.36 17.88 11.70
N LYS A 118 29.24 18.49 11.30
CA LYS A 118 29.15 19.81 10.68
C LYS A 118 28.12 20.65 11.41
#